data_AF-A0A9P9SNI6-F1
#
_entry.id   AF-A0A9P9SNI6-F1
#
_cell.length_a   1.000
_cell.length_b   1.000
_cell.length_c   1.000
_cell.angle_alpha   90.00
_cell.angle_beta   90.00
_cell.angle_gamma   90.00
#
_symmetry.space_group_name_H-M   'P 1'
#
loop_
_entity.id
_entity.type
_entity.pdbx_description
1 polymer ?
#
loop_
_entity_poly.entity_id
_entity_poly.type
_entity_poly.pdbx_seq_one_letter_code
_entity_poly.pdbx_strand_id
1 'polypeptide(L)'
;MAPKRQAPPSRLRQKSSRPALSRLCSQCSEIDFDAMFRLPWSSGPQYEETITLKPHALANDSCVFCKFLASLGPFESSANGYIQLQISDADLDHFPLLRISDANVLKVQCHNSFSGARYFASQSHPQTPTRRIESDRIDYEVVQEWLQICQELHPDRCNPRSWPISSLRLIDCETRTIVPASNQEYVTLSYLWGTDETESLFTGQLPLQLPRTIEDALVVTLELGFRYLWIDRYCINQGNKSETATQLQAMGSIYRNSQLTIIAAAGDDPSYGLPGVGNQRRQQQSEAQIGQSYLRGIQRIDQLVNSSRWNSRGWTYQEGILATRRLIFNTCQTYFECHGMCCYEALSLPYKAMHDLPSQKFEERYYTIPPGKVGERIGMFPTPAAYSGRAYDVYIHIARYSLRNLSHDADRLKAFLGILGEFGMGKYGMWHLWGVPILGYMRSKSQLTSMYTKRNFLLGLMWTHKFRDRNIRIEGLPSWSWCGVLGGVEWDYGMGEGTFMESIDRGGDQEGGAEVFEVDVRMER
;
A
#
# COMPACT_ATOMS: atom_id res chain seq x y z
N MET A 1 -25.48 -21.68 -87.02
CA MET A 1 -26.14 -21.31 -85.75
C MET A 1 -25.38 -21.96 -84.61
N ALA A 2 -24.59 -21.18 -83.87
CA ALA A 2 -23.92 -21.62 -82.64
C ALA A 2 -24.42 -20.72 -81.49
N PRO A 3 -24.92 -21.27 -80.38
CA PRO A 3 -25.52 -20.45 -79.33
C PRO A 3 -24.48 -19.92 -78.33
N LYS A 4 -24.76 -18.70 -77.86
CA LYS A 4 -23.99 -17.84 -76.96
C LYS A 4 -23.75 -18.48 -75.58
N ARG A 5 -22.54 -18.31 -75.04
CA ARG A 5 -22.20 -18.57 -73.64
C ARG A 5 -22.92 -17.57 -72.71
N GLN A 6 -23.66 -18.07 -71.72
CA GLN A 6 -24.18 -17.29 -70.59
C GLN A 6 -23.21 -17.35 -69.41
N ALA A 7 -23.04 -16.22 -68.73
CA ALA A 7 -22.23 -16.07 -67.52
C ALA A 7 -22.95 -16.64 -66.28
N PRO A 8 -22.23 -17.14 -65.26
CA PRO A 8 -22.83 -17.66 -64.03
C PRO A 8 -23.34 -16.54 -63.10
N PRO A 9 -24.36 -16.81 -62.28
CA PRO A 9 -24.95 -15.80 -61.39
C PRO A 9 -24.02 -15.45 -60.22
N SER A 10 -24.08 -14.18 -59.83
CA SER A 10 -23.36 -13.59 -58.71
C SER A 10 -23.69 -14.28 -57.38
N ARG A 11 -22.67 -14.73 -56.66
CA ARG A 11 -22.80 -15.20 -55.28
C ARG A 11 -23.23 -14.01 -54.41
N LEU A 12 -24.46 -14.10 -53.88
CA LEU A 12 -24.93 -13.28 -52.76
C LEU A 12 -23.91 -13.40 -51.61
N ARG A 13 -23.25 -12.29 -51.27
CA ARG A 13 -22.47 -12.17 -50.03
C ARG A 13 -23.43 -12.39 -48.87
N GLN A 14 -23.30 -13.54 -48.20
CA GLN A 14 -23.89 -13.73 -46.87
C GLN A 14 -23.37 -12.62 -45.96
N LYS A 15 -24.30 -11.79 -45.46
CA LYS A 15 -24.03 -10.87 -44.34
C LYS A 15 -23.68 -11.74 -43.14
N SER A 16 -22.40 -11.81 -42.79
CA SER A 16 -21.96 -12.29 -41.49
C SER A 16 -22.55 -11.35 -40.43
N SER A 17 -23.47 -11.85 -39.62
CA SER A 17 -24.03 -11.13 -38.47
C SER A 17 -22.90 -10.77 -37.51
N ARG A 18 -22.52 -9.49 -37.47
CA ARG A 18 -21.65 -8.94 -36.43
C ARG A 18 -22.39 -9.09 -35.08
N PRO A 19 -21.76 -9.66 -34.03
CA PRO A 19 -22.33 -9.61 -32.69
C PRO A 19 -22.50 -8.16 -32.26
N ALA A 20 -23.59 -7.87 -31.58
CA ALA A 20 -24.17 -6.55 -31.46
C ALA A 20 -23.24 -5.51 -30.77
N LEU A 21 -22.76 -4.53 -31.54
CA LEU A 21 -22.23 -3.23 -31.05
C LEU A 21 -23.33 -2.34 -30.41
N SER A 22 -24.48 -2.91 -30.02
CA SER A 22 -25.77 -2.20 -29.92
C SER A 22 -25.98 -1.38 -28.63
N ARG A 23 -24.92 -0.98 -27.92
CA ARG A 23 -25.00 -0.16 -26.70
C ARG A 23 -23.91 0.91 -26.60
N LEU A 24 -23.41 1.44 -27.72
CA LEU A 24 -22.51 2.58 -27.74
C LEU A 24 -23.26 3.85 -28.16
N CYS A 25 -22.93 5.00 -27.57
CA CYS A 25 -23.39 6.29 -28.08
C CYS A 25 -22.62 6.66 -29.36
N SER A 26 -23.08 7.69 -30.09
CA SER A 26 -22.44 8.11 -31.35
C SER A 26 -20.95 8.39 -31.18
N GLN A 27 -20.55 9.10 -30.11
CA GLN A 27 -19.14 9.39 -29.83
C GLN A 27 -18.33 8.12 -29.56
N CYS A 28 -18.80 7.23 -28.68
CA CYS A 28 -18.08 6.00 -28.38
C CYS A 28 -18.08 5.02 -29.55
N SER A 29 -19.02 5.12 -30.49
CA SER A 29 -19.05 4.25 -31.69
C SER A 29 -17.99 4.61 -32.73
N GLU A 30 -17.36 5.77 -32.62
CA GLU A 30 -16.27 6.21 -33.50
C GLU A 30 -14.88 5.72 -33.03
N ILE A 31 -14.80 5.20 -31.80
CA ILE A 31 -13.55 4.69 -31.20
C ILE A 31 -13.15 3.38 -31.90
N ASP A 32 -11.88 3.29 -32.29
CA ASP A 32 -11.29 2.05 -32.80
C ASP A 32 -10.89 1.12 -31.63
N PHE A 33 -11.89 0.41 -31.10
CA PHE A 33 -11.69 -0.55 -30.01
C PHE A 33 -10.72 -1.68 -30.38
N ASP A 34 -10.67 -2.07 -31.66
CA ASP A 34 -9.72 -3.09 -32.11
C ASP A 34 -8.29 -2.55 -31.99
N ALA A 35 -8.06 -1.29 -32.37
CA ALA A 35 -6.78 -0.63 -32.14
C ALA A 35 -6.43 -0.49 -30.67
N MET A 36 -7.39 -0.06 -29.84
CA MET A 36 -7.21 0.15 -28.40
C MET A 36 -6.86 -1.14 -27.66
N PHE A 37 -7.40 -2.29 -28.07
CA PHE A 37 -7.24 -3.57 -27.38
C PHE A 37 -6.19 -4.50 -27.99
N ARG A 38 -5.39 -4.00 -28.94
CA ARG A 38 -4.24 -4.75 -29.47
C ARG A 38 -3.23 -5.02 -28.35
N LEU A 39 -2.79 -6.27 -28.21
CA LEU A 39 -1.76 -6.63 -27.24
C LEU A 39 -0.48 -5.81 -27.49
N PRO A 40 0.11 -5.21 -26.45
CA PRO A 40 1.36 -4.47 -26.60
C PRO A 40 2.52 -5.48 -26.77
N TRP A 41 2.87 -5.82 -28.00
CA TRP A 41 4.11 -6.53 -28.31
C TRP A 41 5.01 -5.60 -29.13
N SER A 42 6.00 -5.01 -28.45
CA SER A 42 7.35 -4.55 -28.85
C SER A 42 7.67 -3.99 -30.25
N SER A 43 6.71 -3.77 -31.15
CA SER A 43 6.98 -3.33 -32.53
C SER A 43 5.87 -2.47 -33.15
N GLY A 44 4.81 -2.14 -32.40
CA GLY A 44 3.76 -1.20 -32.81
C GLY A 44 3.95 0.20 -32.22
N PRO A 45 3.35 1.25 -32.83
CA PRO A 45 3.29 2.58 -32.21
C PRO A 45 2.47 2.51 -30.90
N GLN A 46 2.83 3.34 -29.92
CA GLN A 46 2.05 3.53 -28.69
C GLN A 46 0.62 3.93 -29.03
N TYR A 47 -0.35 3.37 -28.31
CA TYR A 47 -1.74 3.77 -28.39
C TYR A 47 -1.98 4.99 -27.52
N GLU A 48 -2.54 6.03 -28.14
CA GLU A 48 -3.00 7.22 -27.45
C GLU A 48 -4.26 7.77 -28.13
N GLU A 49 -5.31 7.98 -27.35
CA GLU A 49 -6.57 8.54 -27.83
C GLU A 49 -7.13 9.53 -26.80
N THR A 50 -7.66 10.65 -27.28
CA THR A 50 -8.34 11.64 -26.42
C THR A 50 -9.83 11.65 -26.74
N ILE A 51 -10.64 11.40 -25.71
CA ILE A 51 -12.10 11.37 -25.81
C ILE A 51 -12.67 12.58 -25.08
N THR A 52 -13.51 13.37 -25.75
CA THR A 52 -14.23 14.50 -25.14
C THR A 52 -15.68 14.12 -24.88
N LEU A 53 -16.01 13.93 -23.61
CA LEU A 53 -17.35 13.59 -23.12
C LEU A 53 -18.05 14.83 -22.57
N LYS A 54 -19.36 14.94 -22.85
CA LYS A 54 -20.22 15.87 -22.09
C LYS A 54 -20.44 15.30 -20.68
N PRO A 55 -20.69 16.11 -19.64
CA PRO A 55 -20.83 15.61 -18.26
C PRO A 55 -21.97 14.61 -18.12
N HIS A 56 -23.08 14.86 -18.82
CA HIS A 56 -24.22 13.94 -18.86
C HIS A 56 -23.94 12.65 -19.64
N ALA A 57 -22.87 12.57 -20.43
CA ALA A 57 -22.51 11.34 -21.14
C ALA A 57 -22.01 10.26 -20.17
N LEU A 58 -21.34 10.63 -19.07
CA LEU A 58 -21.01 9.69 -17.98
C LEU A 58 -22.24 9.30 -17.13
N ALA A 59 -23.27 10.14 -17.13
CA ALA A 59 -24.57 9.83 -16.54
C ALA A 59 -25.50 9.07 -17.50
N ASN A 60 -25.07 8.77 -18.73
CA ASN A 60 -25.88 8.08 -19.71
C ASN A 60 -25.83 6.56 -19.48
N ASP A 61 -26.89 6.02 -18.88
CA ASP A 61 -27.04 4.58 -18.61
C ASP A 61 -27.17 3.70 -19.86
N SER A 62 -27.37 4.28 -21.06
CA SER A 62 -27.53 3.52 -22.30
C SER A 62 -26.22 3.14 -22.96
N CYS A 63 -25.12 3.86 -22.69
CA CYS A 63 -23.82 3.62 -23.30
C CYS A 63 -22.93 2.78 -22.38
N VAL A 64 -22.58 1.56 -22.81
CA VAL A 64 -21.80 0.62 -21.99
C VAL A 64 -20.40 1.15 -21.67
N PHE A 65 -19.74 1.83 -22.61
CA PHE A 65 -18.39 2.36 -22.39
C PHE A 65 -18.40 3.62 -21.53
N CYS A 66 -19.37 4.53 -21.72
CA CYS A 66 -19.51 5.67 -20.83
C CYS A 66 -19.79 5.25 -19.38
N LYS A 67 -20.68 4.26 -19.20
CA LYS A 67 -20.98 3.69 -17.88
C LYS A 67 -19.76 3.04 -17.25
N PHE A 68 -18.96 2.33 -18.05
CA PHE A 68 -17.69 1.77 -17.59
C PHE A 68 -16.73 2.86 -17.11
N LEU A 69 -16.49 3.89 -17.92
CA LEU A 69 -15.63 5.02 -17.55
C LEU A 69 -16.15 5.68 -16.26
N ALA A 70 -17.44 5.99 -16.18
CA ALA A 70 -18.04 6.58 -14.99
C ALA A 70 -17.84 5.72 -13.73
N SER A 71 -17.83 4.39 -13.88
CA SER A 71 -17.59 3.47 -12.78
C SER A 71 -16.13 3.40 -12.31
N LEU A 72 -15.16 3.83 -13.12
CA LEU A 72 -13.74 3.90 -12.72
C LEU A 72 -13.48 5.01 -11.69
N GLY A 73 -14.40 5.97 -11.59
CA GLY A 73 -14.37 7.03 -10.58
C GLY A 73 -14.77 8.38 -11.15
N PRO A 74 -14.87 9.40 -10.28
CA PRO A 74 -15.17 10.74 -10.73
C PRO A 74 -14.02 11.27 -11.59
N PHE A 75 -14.40 11.96 -12.67
CA PHE A 75 -13.49 12.68 -13.54
C PHE A 75 -13.79 14.17 -13.45
N GLU A 76 -12.74 14.99 -13.32
CA GLU A 76 -12.88 16.44 -13.28
C GLU A 76 -13.35 16.98 -14.63
N SER A 77 -14.34 17.88 -14.60
CA SER A 77 -14.76 18.62 -15.77
C SER A 77 -13.90 19.87 -15.95
N SER A 78 -13.53 20.17 -17.19
CA SER A 78 -12.94 21.45 -17.57
C SER A 78 -13.86 22.63 -17.26
N ALA A 79 -13.32 23.85 -17.26
CA ALA A 79 -14.09 25.09 -17.06
C ALA A 79 -15.25 25.26 -18.06
N ASN A 80 -15.13 24.65 -19.25
CA ASN A 80 -16.16 24.67 -20.29
C ASN A 80 -17.24 23.58 -20.09
N GLY A 81 -17.18 22.86 -18.97
CA GLY A 81 -18.12 21.79 -18.63
C GLY A 81 -17.96 20.54 -19.48
N TYR A 82 -16.79 20.26 -20.08
CA TYR A 82 -16.52 18.98 -20.76
C TYR A 82 -15.51 18.15 -19.98
N ILE A 83 -15.60 16.82 -20.09
CA ILE A 83 -14.64 15.87 -19.53
C ILE A 83 -13.77 15.37 -20.68
N GLN A 84 -12.50 15.72 -20.66
CA GLN A 84 -11.53 15.24 -21.65
C GLN A 84 -10.71 14.14 -21.02
N LEU A 85 -10.82 12.91 -21.55
CA LEU A 85 -10.09 11.75 -21.06
C LEU A 85 -9.03 11.36 -22.07
N GLN A 86 -7.80 11.24 -21.61
CA GLN A 86 -6.70 10.67 -22.38
C GLN A 86 -6.59 9.19 -21.99
N ILE A 87 -6.70 8.31 -22.99
CA ILE A 87 -6.52 6.87 -22.86
C ILE A 87 -5.21 6.50 -23.55
N SER A 88 -4.29 5.88 -22.82
CA SER A 88 -2.99 5.50 -23.37
C SER A 88 -2.49 4.15 -22.85
N ASP A 89 -1.70 3.45 -23.67
CA ASP A 89 -0.87 2.31 -23.23
C ASP A 89 0.55 2.75 -22.81
N ALA A 90 0.90 4.02 -23.03
CA ALA A 90 2.17 4.64 -22.66
C ALA A 90 2.28 4.95 -21.15
N ASP A 91 3.51 4.89 -20.64
CA ASP A 91 3.93 5.30 -19.29
C ASP A 91 3.06 4.71 -18.17
N LEU A 92 3.04 3.37 -18.08
CA LEU A 92 2.65 2.63 -16.88
C LEU A 92 3.75 2.67 -15.80
N ASP A 93 4.64 3.68 -15.81
CA ASP A 93 5.87 3.74 -15.01
C ASP A 93 5.62 3.66 -13.50
N HIS A 94 4.41 3.99 -13.06
CA HIS A 94 4.01 3.88 -11.67
C HIS A 94 3.41 2.53 -11.29
N PHE A 95 3.18 1.60 -12.23
CA PHE A 95 2.53 0.31 -11.99
C PHE A 95 3.08 -0.85 -12.85
N PRO A 96 4.40 -1.16 -12.73
CA PRO A 96 5.08 -2.09 -13.62
C PRO A 96 4.61 -3.55 -13.53
N LEU A 97 3.93 -3.95 -12.44
CA LEU A 97 3.28 -5.25 -12.35
C LEU A 97 2.29 -5.51 -13.51
N LEU A 98 1.67 -4.46 -14.06
CA LEU A 98 0.78 -4.59 -15.22
C LEU A 98 1.51 -4.53 -16.56
N ARG A 99 2.67 -3.86 -16.63
CA ARG A 99 3.42 -3.62 -17.88
C ARG A 99 3.94 -4.90 -18.54
N ILE A 100 4.15 -5.97 -17.76
CA ILE A 100 4.82 -7.20 -18.22
C ILE A 100 3.84 -8.38 -18.33
N SER A 101 2.57 -8.16 -18.03
CA SER A 101 1.60 -9.22 -17.80
C SER A 101 0.98 -9.83 -19.07
N ASP A 102 1.55 -9.55 -20.27
CA ASP A 102 0.89 -9.79 -21.57
C ASP A 102 -0.57 -9.26 -21.62
N ALA A 103 -0.93 -8.36 -20.70
CA ALA A 103 -2.22 -7.71 -20.65
C ALA A 103 -2.15 -6.36 -21.37
N ASN A 104 -3.15 -6.09 -22.20
CA ASN A 104 -3.39 -4.74 -22.67
C ASN A 104 -3.99 -3.94 -21.50
N VAL A 105 -3.14 -3.17 -20.82
CA VAL A 105 -3.53 -2.27 -19.74
C VAL A 105 -3.49 -0.83 -20.23
N LEU A 106 -4.58 -0.13 -19.99
CA LEU A 106 -4.79 1.24 -20.42
C LEU A 106 -4.93 2.15 -19.21
N LYS A 107 -4.27 3.29 -19.29
CA LYS A 107 -4.36 4.40 -18.35
C LYS A 107 -5.42 5.39 -18.84
N VAL A 108 -6.30 5.83 -17.95
CA VAL A 108 -7.30 6.89 -18.20
C VAL A 108 -7.01 8.05 -17.26
N GLN A 109 -6.83 9.25 -17.80
CA GLN A 109 -6.62 10.46 -17.00
C GLN A 109 -7.37 11.66 -17.60
N CYS A 110 -7.76 12.62 -16.76
CA CYS A 110 -8.30 13.89 -17.25
C CYS A 110 -7.20 14.69 -17.93
N HIS A 111 -7.45 15.15 -19.16
CA HIS A 111 -6.53 15.98 -19.94
C HIS A 111 -6.17 17.24 -19.16
N ASN A 112 -4.87 17.52 -19.00
CA ASN A 112 -4.32 18.64 -18.23
C ASN A 112 -4.68 18.67 -16.72
N SER A 113 -5.12 17.56 -16.12
CA SER A 113 -5.35 17.46 -14.69
C SER A 113 -4.27 16.60 -14.03
N PHE A 114 -3.90 16.97 -12.80
CA PHE A 114 -3.07 16.15 -11.91
C PHE A 114 -3.90 15.13 -11.11
N SER A 115 -5.20 15.03 -11.37
CA SER A 115 -6.07 14.01 -10.76
C SER A 115 -5.49 12.62 -11.02
N GLY A 116 -5.55 11.76 -9.99
CA GLY A 116 -4.92 10.45 -10.06
C GLY A 116 -5.46 9.65 -11.25
N ALA A 117 -4.56 9.08 -12.05
CA ALA A 117 -4.95 8.22 -13.17
C ALA A 117 -5.75 6.99 -12.70
N ARG A 118 -6.61 6.49 -13.58
CA ARG A 118 -7.35 5.23 -13.45
C ARG A 118 -6.80 4.21 -14.45
N TYR A 119 -6.99 2.93 -14.14
CA TYR A 119 -6.43 1.86 -14.96
C TYR A 119 -7.51 0.84 -15.25
N PHE A 120 -7.46 0.26 -16.43
CA PHE A 120 -8.24 -0.91 -16.75
C PHE A 120 -7.46 -1.82 -17.69
N ALA A 121 -7.79 -3.10 -17.67
CA ALA A 121 -7.28 -4.05 -18.63
C ALA A 121 -8.39 -4.43 -19.61
N SER A 122 -8.00 -4.63 -20.86
CA SER A 122 -8.84 -5.30 -21.86
C SER A 122 -8.41 -6.76 -21.97
N GLN A 123 -9.37 -7.65 -21.74
CA GLN A 123 -9.24 -9.09 -21.93
C GLN A 123 -9.76 -9.41 -23.33
N SER A 124 -8.85 -9.36 -24.30
CA SER A 124 -9.05 -9.89 -25.64
C SER A 124 -8.67 -11.38 -25.73
N HIS A 125 -7.95 -11.91 -24.73
CA HIS A 125 -7.46 -13.29 -24.68
C HIS A 125 -7.73 -13.97 -23.33
N PRO A 126 -8.10 -15.27 -23.27
CA PRO A 126 -8.35 -15.98 -22.01
C PRO A 126 -7.14 -16.05 -21.06
N GLN A 127 -5.92 -15.91 -21.58
CA GLN A 127 -4.68 -15.95 -20.79
C GLN A 127 -4.28 -14.59 -20.17
N THR A 128 -5.05 -13.51 -20.41
CA THR A 128 -4.80 -12.23 -19.74
C THR A 128 -4.91 -12.45 -18.23
N PRO A 129 -3.91 -12.07 -17.42
CA PRO A 129 -3.82 -12.40 -16.00
C PRO A 129 -4.76 -11.55 -15.13
N THR A 130 -5.92 -11.17 -15.63
CA THR A 130 -6.95 -10.48 -14.84
C THR A 130 -7.93 -11.50 -14.30
N ARG A 131 -8.16 -11.46 -12.99
CA ARG A 131 -9.13 -12.29 -12.29
C ARG A 131 -10.41 -11.49 -12.02
N ARG A 132 -11.56 -12.15 -12.16
CA ARG A 132 -12.85 -11.58 -11.71
C ARG A 132 -12.92 -11.72 -10.19
N ILE A 133 -13.18 -10.61 -9.51
CA ILE A 133 -13.39 -10.59 -8.06
C ILE A 133 -14.86 -10.83 -7.76
N GLU A 134 -15.14 -11.78 -6.88
CA GLU A 134 -16.47 -12.05 -6.38
C GLU A 134 -16.81 -11.06 -5.27
N SER A 135 -18.01 -10.46 -5.34
CA SER A 135 -18.39 -9.37 -4.45
C SER A 135 -18.73 -9.83 -3.03
N ASP A 136 -19.10 -11.08 -2.86
CA ASP A 136 -19.66 -11.64 -1.63
C ASP A 136 -18.69 -12.55 -0.88
N ARG A 137 -17.62 -13.03 -1.53
CA ARG A 137 -16.63 -13.88 -0.88
C ARG A 137 -15.20 -13.58 -1.32
N ILE A 138 -14.29 -13.64 -0.35
CA ILE A 138 -12.86 -13.78 -0.57
C ILE A 138 -12.51 -15.19 -1.01
N ASP A 139 -11.51 -15.31 -1.88
CA ASP A 139 -10.88 -16.59 -2.18
C ASP A 139 -9.69 -16.80 -1.23
N TYR A 140 -9.90 -17.62 -0.19
CA TYR A 140 -8.86 -17.95 0.78
C TYR A 140 -7.74 -18.82 0.18
N GLU A 141 -8.01 -19.61 -0.86
CA GLU A 141 -6.99 -20.46 -1.51
C GLU A 141 -5.91 -19.59 -2.15
N VAL A 142 -6.31 -18.48 -2.79
CA VAL A 142 -5.37 -17.49 -3.34
C VAL A 142 -4.50 -16.86 -2.25
N VAL A 143 -5.10 -16.52 -1.10
CA VAL A 143 -4.34 -15.91 0.00
C VAL A 143 -3.37 -16.91 0.62
N GLN A 144 -3.79 -18.17 0.78
CA GLN A 144 -2.93 -19.26 1.22
C GLN A 144 -1.78 -19.52 0.24
N GLU A 145 -2.03 -19.46 -1.07
CA GLU A 145 -0.99 -19.55 -2.09
C GLU A 145 0.04 -18.43 -1.94
N TRP A 146 -0.39 -17.18 -1.74
CA TRP A 146 0.53 -16.07 -1.50
C TRP A 146 1.35 -16.25 -0.22
N LEU A 147 0.74 -16.72 0.86
CA LEU A 147 1.43 -17.04 2.10
C LEU A 147 2.50 -18.12 1.88
N GLN A 148 2.15 -19.18 1.18
CA GLN A 148 3.05 -20.28 0.85
C GLN A 148 4.23 -19.80 -0.01
N ILE A 149 3.98 -19.03 -1.08
CA ILE A 149 5.04 -18.45 -1.92
C ILE A 149 5.97 -17.58 -1.09
N CYS A 150 5.44 -16.77 -0.16
CA CYS A 150 6.25 -15.96 0.73
C CYS A 150 7.12 -16.82 1.67
N GLN A 151 6.57 -17.87 2.25
CA GLN A 151 7.31 -18.79 3.14
C GLN A 151 8.40 -19.55 2.39
N GLU A 152 8.12 -19.99 1.15
CA GLU A 152 9.05 -20.73 0.30
C GLU A 152 10.20 -19.84 -0.22
N LEU A 153 9.88 -18.64 -0.70
CA LEU A 153 10.85 -17.81 -1.43
C LEU A 153 11.51 -16.72 -0.57
N HIS A 154 10.99 -16.40 0.62
CA HIS A 154 11.49 -15.33 1.48
C HIS A 154 11.92 -15.77 2.89
N PRO A 155 12.66 -16.89 3.07
CA PRO A 155 13.01 -17.40 4.40
C PRO A 155 13.84 -16.43 5.24
N ASP A 156 14.70 -15.59 4.64
CA ASP A 156 15.54 -14.65 5.39
C ASP A 156 14.89 -13.27 5.56
N ARG A 157 13.93 -12.95 4.68
CA ARG A 157 13.24 -11.65 4.69
C ARG A 157 11.95 -11.66 5.48
N CYS A 158 11.20 -12.74 5.40
CA CYS A 158 9.82 -12.78 5.90
C CYS A 158 9.62 -13.79 7.03
N ASN A 159 10.68 -14.38 7.56
CA ASN A 159 10.57 -15.20 8.76
C ASN A 159 10.61 -14.30 10.01
N PRO A 160 9.53 -14.27 10.83
CA PRO A 160 9.53 -13.45 12.05
C PRO A 160 10.64 -13.91 12.99
N ARG A 161 11.49 -12.98 13.41
CA ARG A 161 12.44 -13.23 14.51
C ARG A 161 11.62 -13.32 15.79
N SER A 162 11.77 -14.38 16.58
CA SER A 162 11.03 -14.54 17.84
C SER A 162 11.60 -13.59 18.91
N TRP A 163 11.10 -12.36 18.97
CA TRP A 163 11.40 -11.45 20.07
C TRP A 163 10.57 -11.87 21.29
N PRO A 164 11.18 -12.11 22.47
CA PRO A 164 10.40 -12.43 23.66
C PRO A 164 9.55 -11.23 24.06
N ILE A 165 8.23 -11.42 24.09
CA ILE A 165 7.27 -10.40 24.53
C ILE A 165 6.70 -10.84 25.87
N SER A 166 6.99 -10.06 26.91
CA SER A 166 6.49 -10.33 28.25
C SER A 166 4.97 -10.23 28.29
N SER A 167 4.32 -11.20 28.94
CA SER A 167 2.86 -11.20 29.19
C SER A 167 1.99 -11.05 27.94
N LEU A 168 2.46 -11.51 26.77
CA LEU A 168 1.64 -11.52 25.56
C LEU A 168 0.44 -12.45 25.74
N ARG A 169 -0.73 -11.98 25.32
CA ARG A 169 -1.98 -12.76 25.30
C ARG A 169 -2.58 -12.75 23.91
N LEU A 170 -3.27 -13.82 23.58
CA LEU A 170 -3.88 -14.04 22.28
C LEU A 170 -5.32 -14.46 22.48
N ILE A 171 -6.17 -14.12 21.52
CA ILE A 171 -7.50 -14.68 21.39
C ILE A 171 -7.33 -16.04 20.73
N ASP A 172 -7.80 -17.10 21.38
CA ASP A 172 -8.06 -18.37 20.73
C ASP A 172 -9.37 -18.26 19.95
N CYS A 173 -9.30 -18.22 18.62
CA CYS A 173 -10.46 -17.97 17.76
C CYS A 173 -11.49 -19.10 17.80
N GLU A 174 -11.07 -20.34 18.12
CA GLU A 174 -11.98 -21.49 18.24
C GLU A 174 -12.85 -21.38 19.51
N THR A 175 -12.23 -21.04 20.63
CA THR A 175 -12.90 -20.99 21.94
C THR A 175 -13.40 -19.60 22.30
N ARG A 176 -12.96 -18.56 21.57
CA ARG A 176 -13.23 -17.13 21.82
C ARG A 176 -12.78 -16.68 23.23
N THR A 177 -11.70 -17.29 23.72
CA THR A 177 -11.09 -16.98 25.03
C THR A 177 -9.74 -16.31 24.86
N ILE A 178 -9.31 -15.53 25.86
CA ILE A 178 -8.02 -14.85 25.88
C ILE A 178 -7.04 -15.71 26.69
N VAL A 179 -5.99 -16.20 26.04
CA VAL A 179 -5.00 -17.12 26.61
C VAL A 179 -3.59 -16.54 26.55
N PRO A 180 -2.66 -16.94 27.43
CA PRO A 180 -1.25 -16.59 27.32
C PRO A 180 -0.62 -17.10 26.02
N ALA A 181 0.27 -16.31 25.42
CA ALA A 181 0.97 -16.67 24.19
C ALA A 181 2.15 -17.61 24.46
N SER A 182 1.89 -18.92 24.57
CA SER A 182 2.92 -19.94 24.80
C SER A 182 3.67 -20.31 23.51
N ASN A 183 4.42 -19.36 22.93
CA ASN A 183 5.17 -19.51 21.65
C ASN A 183 4.30 -19.95 20.46
N GLN A 184 3.02 -19.59 20.48
CA GLN A 184 2.08 -19.93 19.42
C GLN A 184 2.25 -18.96 18.25
N GLU A 185 2.04 -19.46 17.04
CA GLU A 185 1.88 -18.61 15.86
C GLU A 185 0.54 -17.87 15.94
N TYR A 186 0.55 -16.59 15.55
CA TYR A 186 -0.64 -15.75 15.61
C TYR A 186 -0.69 -14.74 14.49
N VAL A 187 -1.92 -14.28 14.23
CA VAL A 187 -2.26 -13.18 13.32
C VAL A 187 -2.50 -11.93 14.16
N THR A 188 -2.29 -10.75 13.60
CA THR A 188 -2.66 -9.47 14.24
C THR A 188 -3.75 -8.77 13.43
N LEU A 189 -4.60 -8.01 14.11
CA LEU A 189 -5.56 -7.11 13.47
C LEU A 189 -5.12 -5.65 13.63
N SER A 190 -5.11 -4.91 12.52
CA SER A 190 -4.96 -3.45 12.49
C SER A 190 -6.25 -2.84 11.93
N TYR A 191 -6.95 -2.07 12.77
CA TYR A 191 -8.30 -1.59 12.47
C TYR A 191 -8.63 -0.28 13.20
N LEU A 192 -9.76 0.32 12.87
CA LEU A 192 -10.28 1.51 13.54
C LEU A 192 -11.09 1.11 14.78
N TRP A 193 -10.75 1.66 15.94
CA TRP A 193 -11.45 1.38 17.20
C TRP A 193 -12.89 1.94 17.25
N GLY A 194 -13.21 2.95 16.44
CA GLY A 194 -14.47 3.68 16.55
C GLY A 194 -14.49 4.63 17.76
N THR A 195 -15.67 5.18 18.07
CA THR A 195 -15.88 6.18 19.15
C THR A 195 -16.33 5.58 20.47
N ASP A 196 -16.72 4.30 20.51
CA ASP A 196 -17.08 3.62 21.75
C ASP A 196 -15.80 3.23 22.50
N GLU A 197 -15.35 4.15 23.36
CA GLU A 197 -14.28 3.97 24.33
C GLU A 197 -14.76 3.26 25.60
N THR A 198 -15.80 2.43 25.53
CA THR A 198 -16.15 1.57 26.67
C THR A 198 -14.96 0.67 26.97
N GLU A 199 -14.30 0.93 28.11
CA GLU A 199 -13.25 0.06 28.65
C GLU A 199 -13.80 -1.37 28.65
N SER A 200 -13.25 -2.22 27.79
CA SER A 200 -13.61 -3.63 27.83
C SER A 200 -13.14 -4.17 29.18
N LEU A 201 -14.08 -4.51 30.06
CA LEU A 201 -13.76 -5.20 31.30
C LEU A 201 -12.93 -6.42 30.93
N PHE A 202 -11.70 -6.48 31.45
CA PHE A 202 -10.78 -7.56 31.14
C PHE A 202 -11.25 -8.83 31.88
N THR A 203 -12.13 -9.60 31.24
CA THR A 203 -12.75 -10.80 31.80
C THR A 203 -12.04 -12.10 31.39
N GLY A 204 -11.05 -12.02 30.51
CA GLY A 204 -10.38 -13.19 29.91
C GLY A 204 -11.20 -13.87 28.81
N GLN A 205 -12.38 -13.34 28.46
CA GLN A 205 -13.23 -13.83 27.38
C GLN A 205 -13.64 -12.70 26.44
N LEU A 206 -13.87 -13.02 25.18
CA LEU A 206 -14.45 -12.07 24.25
C LEU A 206 -15.92 -11.79 24.59
N PRO A 207 -16.39 -10.55 24.41
CA PRO A 207 -17.82 -10.25 24.44
C PRO A 207 -18.62 -11.15 23.49
N LEU A 208 -19.86 -11.48 23.88
CA LEU A 208 -20.78 -12.26 23.05
C LEU A 208 -21.09 -11.57 21.72
N GLN A 209 -21.09 -10.24 21.70
CA GLN A 209 -21.30 -9.44 20.51
C GLN A 209 -20.04 -8.63 20.24
N LEU A 210 -19.35 -8.96 19.15
CA LEU A 210 -18.21 -8.19 18.68
C LEU A 210 -18.62 -7.30 17.51
N PRO A 211 -17.91 -6.17 17.31
CA PRO A 211 -18.00 -5.43 16.06
C PRO A 211 -17.69 -6.32 14.85
N ARG A 212 -18.36 -6.07 13.72
CA ARG A 212 -18.27 -6.93 12.53
C ARG A 212 -16.84 -7.13 12.05
N THR A 213 -16.02 -6.08 12.03
CA THR A 213 -14.62 -6.18 11.59
C THR A 213 -13.82 -7.16 12.46
N ILE A 214 -14.15 -7.27 13.74
CA ILE A 214 -13.50 -8.21 14.65
C ILE A 214 -14.04 -9.64 14.42
N GLU A 215 -15.35 -9.82 14.27
CA GLU A 215 -15.92 -11.14 13.91
C GLU A 215 -15.33 -11.67 12.62
N ASP A 216 -15.30 -10.84 11.58
CA ASP A 216 -14.77 -11.20 10.27
C ASP A 216 -13.26 -11.52 10.37
N ALA A 217 -12.50 -10.82 11.22
CA ALA A 217 -11.09 -11.12 11.45
C ALA A 217 -10.87 -12.47 12.14
N LEU A 218 -11.76 -12.90 13.05
CA LEU A 218 -11.73 -14.25 13.62
C LEU A 218 -11.94 -15.30 12.52
N VAL A 219 -12.92 -15.07 11.64
CA VAL A 219 -13.20 -15.95 10.49
C VAL A 219 -12.00 -16.04 9.57
N VAL A 220 -11.45 -14.90 9.12
CA VAL A 220 -10.25 -14.88 8.25
C VAL A 220 -9.08 -15.61 8.90
N THR A 221 -8.88 -15.45 10.21
CA THR A 221 -7.79 -16.13 10.93
C THR A 221 -7.93 -17.65 10.82
N LEU A 222 -9.13 -18.18 11.10
CA LEU A 222 -9.43 -19.62 11.03
C LEU A 222 -9.37 -20.17 9.59
N GLU A 223 -9.93 -19.46 8.63
CA GLU A 223 -9.95 -19.86 7.20
C GLU A 223 -8.53 -19.90 6.59
N LEU A 224 -7.62 -19.06 7.08
CA LEU A 224 -6.21 -19.10 6.69
C LEU A 224 -5.39 -20.17 7.43
N GLY A 225 -6.02 -20.97 8.28
CA GLY A 225 -5.38 -22.07 9.02
C GLY A 225 -4.67 -21.63 10.31
N PHE A 226 -4.87 -20.39 10.76
CA PHE A 226 -4.35 -19.91 12.04
C PHE A 226 -5.40 -20.05 13.13
N ARG A 227 -4.96 -20.25 14.38
CA ARG A 227 -5.85 -20.36 15.54
C ARG A 227 -5.93 -19.09 16.38
N TYR A 228 -4.82 -18.35 16.45
CA TYR A 228 -4.67 -17.27 17.41
C TYR A 228 -4.65 -15.91 16.73
N LEU A 229 -5.43 -14.98 17.28
CA LEU A 229 -5.50 -13.60 16.83
C LEU A 229 -5.10 -12.66 17.97
N TRP A 230 -4.31 -11.65 17.66
CA TRP A 230 -4.01 -10.55 18.57
C TRP A 230 -4.77 -9.30 18.16
N ILE A 231 -5.47 -8.71 19.11
CA ILE A 231 -6.19 -7.44 18.97
C ILE A 231 -5.87 -6.59 20.19
N ASP A 232 -5.25 -5.43 19.97
CA ASP A 232 -4.86 -4.46 21.00
C ASP A 232 -5.92 -4.23 22.09
N ARG A 233 -7.17 -4.01 21.70
CA ARG A 233 -8.30 -3.76 22.60
C ARG A 233 -8.51 -4.86 23.63
N TYR A 234 -8.36 -6.12 23.23
CA TYR A 234 -8.70 -7.27 24.08
C TYR A 234 -7.47 -7.95 24.67
N CYS A 235 -6.36 -7.98 23.96
CA CYS A 235 -5.14 -8.64 24.40
C CYS A 235 -4.33 -7.79 25.38
N ILE A 236 -4.55 -6.48 25.43
CA ILE A 236 -3.95 -5.56 26.40
C ILE A 236 -4.94 -5.26 27.51
N ASN A 237 -4.53 -5.44 28.76
CA ASN A 237 -5.32 -5.11 29.93
C ASN A 237 -5.30 -3.60 30.16
N GLN A 238 -6.27 -2.89 29.57
CA GLN A 238 -6.35 -1.43 29.61
C GLN A 238 -6.50 -0.87 31.03
N GLY A 239 -7.02 -1.66 31.97
CA GLY A 239 -7.14 -1.28 33.38
C GLY A 239 -5.80 -1.25 34.14
N ASN A 240 -4.74 -1.85 33.60
CA ASN A 240 -3.41 -1.87 34.23
C ASN A 240 -2.41 -0.99 33.47
N LYS A 241 -2.24 0.26 33.93
CA LYS A 241 -1.36 1.24 33.27
C LYS A 241 0.08 0.78 33.05
N SER A 242 0.65 0.04 34.01
CA SER A 242 2.03 -0.47 33.89
C SER A 242 2.13 -1.49 32.76
N GLU A 243 1.17 -2.41 32.69
CA GLU A 243 1.11 -3.45 31.68
C GLU A 243 0.80 -2.88 30.30
N THR A 244 -0.15 -1.93 30.21
CA THR A 244 -0.43 -1.18 28.98
C THR A 244 0.83 -0.48 28.48
N ALA A 245 1.58 0.21 29.35
CA ALA A 245 2.83 0.85 28.95
C ALA A 245 3.86 -0.15 28.40
N THR A 246 4.02 -1.32 29.04
CA THR A 246 4.91 -2.39 28.56
C THR A 246 4.45 -2.95 27.22
N GLN A 247 3.16 -3.23 27.04
CA GLN A 247 2.62 -3.74 25.77
C GLN A 247 2.75 -2.70 24.65
N LEU A 248 2.50 -1.42 24.93
CA LEU A 248 2.66 -0.34 23.96
C LEU A 248 4.10 -0.19 23.48
N GLN A 249 5.08 -0.37 24.37
CA GLN A 249 6.50 -0.43 24.00
C GLN A 249 6.82 -1.66 23.15
N ALA A 250 6.15 -2.79 23.39
CA ALA A 250 6.31 -4.03 22.64
C ALA A 250 5.49 -4.09 21.33
N MET A 251 4.63 -3.11 21.03
CA MET A 251 3.75 -3.09 19.85
C MET A 251 4.50 -3.45 18.57
N GLY A 252 5.67 -2.83 18.34
CA GLY A 252 6.46 -3.12 17.15
C GLY A 252 6.87 -4.59 17.04
N SER A 253 7.31 -5.19 18.14
CA SER A 253 7.63 -6.62 18.20
C SER A 253 6.40 -7.51 18.04
N ILE A 254 5.23 -7.11 18.56
CA ILE A 254 3.98 -7.87 18.41
C ILE A 254 3.59 -8.01 16.94
N TYR A 255 3.56 -6.90 16.19
CA TYR A 255 3.25 -6.93 14.75
C TYR A 255 4.33 -7.63 13.94
N ARG A 256 5.61 -7.41 14.30
CA ARG A 256 6.75 -8.07 13.65
C ARG A 256 6.75 -9.58 13.83
N ASN A 257 6.40 -10.08 15.01
CA ASN A 257 6.38 -11.50 15.32
C ASN A 257 5.16 -12.23 14.73
N SER A 258 4.13 -11.50 14.31
CA SER A 258 2.91 -12.11 13.76
C SER A 258 3.17 -12.76 12.39
N GLN A 259 2.50 -13.87 12.12
CA GLN A 259 2.60 -14.55 10.82
C GLN A 259 1.97 -13.74 9.70
N LEU A 260 0.92 -12.99 10.03
CA LEU A 260 0.17 -12.11 9.14
C LEU A 260 -0.49 -10.99 9.95
N THR A 261 -0.56 -9.79 9.37
CA THR A 261 -1.40 -8.70 9.87
C THR A 261 -2.58 -8.49 8.92
N ILE A 262 -3.79 -8.69 9.43
CA ILE A 262 -5.03 -8.29 8.75
C ILE A 262 -5.18 -6.78 8.92
N ILE A 263 -5.30 -6.06 7.81
CA ILE A 263 -5.51 -4.61 7.79
C ILE A 263 -6.92 -4.33 7.28
N ALA A 264 -7.77 -3.79 8.15
CA ALA A 264 -9.09 -3.30 7.80
C ALA A 264 -8.98 -1.85 7.28
N ALA A 265 -8.69 -1.70 5.98
CA ALA A 265 -8.59 -0.40 5.31
C ALA A 265 -9.93 0.10 4.74
N ALA A 266 -10.98 -0.73 4.83
CA ALA A 266 -12.33 -0.37 4.43
C ALA A 266 -13.19 0.06 5.64
N GLY A 267 -14.06 1.02 5.42
CA GLY A 267 -14.95 1.55 6.45
C GLY A 267 -14.29 2.59 7.36
N ASP A 268 -15.13 3.24 8.16
CA ASP A 268 -14.72 4.32 9.05
C ASP A 268 -14.70 3.91 10.53
N ASP A 269 -15.22 2.73 10.86
CA ASP A 269 -15.36 2.24 12.24
C ASP A 269 -15.48 0.69 12.24
N PRO A 270 -15.35 0.01 13.40
CA PRO A 270 -15.25 -1.45 13.47
C PRO A 270 -16.58 -2.19 13.22
N SER A 271 -17.70 -1.47 13.08
CA SER A 271 -18.99 -2.06 12.70
C SER A 271 -19.09 -2.34 11.19
N TYR A 272 -18.17 -1.81 10.39
CA TYR A 272 -18.20 -1.95 8.93
C TYR A 272 -18.03 -3.39 8.45
N GLY A 273 -17.13 -4.17 9.06
CA GLY A 273 -16.79 -5.53 8.59
C GLY A 273 -15.59 -5.57 7.63
N LEU A 274 -15.16 -6.76 7.23
CA LEU A 274 -14.13 -6.97 6.21
C LEU A 274 -14.80 -7.31 4.87
N PRO A 275 -14.62 -6.50 3.80
CA PRO A 275 -15.26 -6.77 2.51
C PRO A 275 -14.94 -8.14 1.90
N GLY A 276 -15.98 -8.92 1.60
CA GLY A 276 -15.91 -10.29 1.11
C GLY A 276 -15.87 -11.34 2.22
N VAL A 277 -16.09 -10.95 3.47
CA VAL A 277 -16.16 -11.86 4.62
C VAL A 277 -17.53 -11.72 5.28
N GLY A 278 -18.08 -12.84 5.70
CA GLY A 278 -19.39 -12.89 6.35
C GLY A 278 -20.47 -12.25 5.49
N ASN A 279 -21.10 -11.20 6.01
CA ASN A 279 -22.18 -10.48 5.31
C ASN A 279 -21.73 -9.16 4.66
N GLN A 280 -20.46 -8.78 4.80
CA GLN A 280 -19.97 -7.50 4.29
C GLN A 280 -19.56 -7.65 2.82
N ARG A 281 -20.39 -7.17 1.91
CA ARG A 281 -20.11 -7.23 0.46
C ARG A 281 -19.08 -6.18 0.04
N ARG A 282 -18.25 -6.57 -0.92
CA ARG A 282 -17.35 -5.68 -1.66
C ARG A 282 -18.14 -4.80 -2.63
N GLN A 283 -17.60 -3.62 -2.88
CA GLN A 283 -18.00 -2.81 -4.01
C GLN A 283 -17.69 -3.57 -5.30
N GLN A 284 -18.64 -3.57 -6.23
CA GLN A 284 -18.50 -4.28 -7.50
C GLN A 284 -17.35 -3.67 -8.32
N GLN A 285 -16.47 -4.54 -8.83
CA GLN A 285 -15.42 -4.14 -9.77
C GLN A 285 -16.04 -3.55 -11.04
N SER A 286 -15.49 -2.44 -11.52
CA SER A 286 -15.85 -1.85 -12.80
C SER A 286 -15.64 -2.88 -13.92
N GLU A 287 -16.68 -3.24 -14.64
CA GLU A 287 -16.60 -4.18 -15.76
C GLU A 287 -17.53 -3.79 -16.91
N ALA A 288 -17.11 -4.11 -18.13
CA ALA A 288 -17.92 -3.92 -19.34
C ALA A 288 -17.54 -4.93 -20.42
N GLN A 289 -18.44 -5.13 -21.38
CA GLN A 289 -18.15 -5.92 -22.57
C GLN A 289 -18.43 -5.08 -23.81
N ILE A 290 -17.46 -4.99 -24.70
CA ILE A 290 -17.54 -4.26 -25.97
C ILE A 290 -17.13 -5.22 -27.08
N GLY A 291 -18.11 -5.64 -27.88
CA GLY A 291 -17.89 -6.70 -28.87
C GLY A 291 -17.43 -7.99 -28.20
N GLN A 292 -16.23 -8.46 -28.55
CA GLN A 292 -15.61 -9.66 -27.96
C GLN A 292 -14.67 -9.36 -26.79
N SER A 293 -14.35 -8.08 -26.54
CA SER A 293 -13.42 -7.68 -25.51
C SER A 293 -14.14 -7.42 -24.19
N TYR A 294 -13.57 -7.93 -23.10
CA TYR A 294 -14.03 -7.65 -21.74
C TYR A 294 -13.11 -6.63 -21.08
N LEU A 295 -13.69 -5.61 -20.46
CA LEU A 295 -12.98 -4.58 -19.73
C LEU A 295 -13.10 -4.81 -18.23
N ARG A 296 -11.99 -4.66 -17.51
CA ARG A 296 -11.98 -4.73 -16.05
C ARG A 296 -11.16 -3.57 -15.48
N GLY A 297 -11.80 -2.80 -14.60
CA GLY A 297 -11.12 -1.75 -13.85
C GLY A 297 -10.09 -2.34 -12.91
N ILE A 298 -8.91 -1.74 -12.89
CA ILE A 298 -7.82 -2.08 -11.99
C ILE A 298 -7.58 -0.89 -11.08
N GLN A 299 -7.75 -1.12 -9.79
CA GLN A 299 -7.53 -0.09 -8.79
C GLN A 299 -6.14 -0.26 -8.18
N ARG A 300 -5.41 0.86 -8.06
CA ARG A 300 -4.13 0.85 -7.39
C ARG A 300 -4.34 0.85 -5.87
N ILE A 301 -3.67 -0.07 -5.19
CA ILE A 301 -3.79 -0.20 -3.74
C ILE A 301 -3.29 1.04 -3.00
N ASP A 302 -2.25 1.71 -3.50
CA ASP A 302 -1.68 2.90 -2.87
C ASP A 302 -2.69 4.05 -2.85
N GLN A 303 -3.48 4.24 -3.90
CA GLN A 303 -4.55 5.24 -3.93
C GLN A 303 -5.67 4.90 -2.92
N LEU A 304 -6.09 3.64 -2.87
CA LEU A 304 -7.19 3.20 -1.99
C LEU A 304 -6.81 3.28 -0.51
N VAL A 305 -5.63 2.79 -0.14
CA VAL A 305 -5.22 2.81 1.27
C VAL A 305 -4.80 4.21 1.70
N ASN A 306 -4.12 5.00 0.85
CA ASN A 306 -3.74 6.37 1.23
C ASN A 306 -4.96 7.26 1.51
N SER A 307 -6.09 7.00 0.84
CA SER A 307 -7.36 7.71 1.07
C SER A 307 -8.21 7.12 2.20
N SER A 308 -7.84 5.95 2.74
CA SER A 308 -8.59 5.31 3.84
C SER A 308 -8.45 6.07 5.16
N ARG A 309 -9.52 6.04 5.97
CA ARG A 309 -9.49 6.55 7.35
C ARG A 309 -8.47 5.78 8.20
N TRP A 310 -8.26 4.49 7.94
CA TRP A 310 -7.23 3.68 8.59
C TRP A 310 -5.83 4.32 8.48
N ASN A 311 -5.43 4.77 7.29
CA ASN A 311 -4.11 5.34 7.05
C ASN A 311 -3.92 6.74 7.68
N SER A 312 -5.01 7.38 8.12
CA SER A 312 -4.98 8.67 8.81
C SER A 312 -4.61 8.59 10.29
N ARG A 313 -4.64 7.40 10.91
CA ARG A 313 -4.30 7.22 12.33
C ARG A 313 -2.79 7.01 12.53
N GLY A 314 -2.23 7.60 13.59
CA GLY A 314 -0.80 7.52 13.89
C GLY A 314 -0.33 6.10 14.19
N TRP A 315 -1.01 5.41 15.12
CA TRP A 315 -0.66 4.05 15.55
C TRP A 315 -0.62 3.04 14.38
N THR A 316 -1.56 3.15 13.44
CA THR A 316 -1.63 2.25 12.27
C THR A 316 -0.40 2.31 11.37
N TYR A 317 0.41 3.37 11.45
CA TYR A 317 1.67 3.44 10.72
C TYR A 317 2.65 2.37 11.19
N GLN A 318 2.85 2.30 12.50
CA GLN A 318 3.74 1.32 13.09
C GLN A 318 3.22 -0.11 12.85
N GLU A 319 1.91 -0.31 13.00
CA GLU A 319 1.24 -1.60 12.78
C GLU A 319 1.48 -2.11 11.35
N GLY A 320 1.30 -1.26 10.33
CA GLY A 320 1.51 -1.65 8.93
C GLY A 320 2.99 -1.77 8.53
N ILE A 321 3.86 -0.87 8.99
CA ILE A 321 5.28 -0.87 8.60
C ILE A 321 6.05 -2.04 9.22
N LEU A 322 5.76 -2.38 10.48
CA LEU A 322 6.49 -3.40 11.21
C LEU A 322 5.94 -4.82 11.00
N ALA A 323 4.73 -4.94 10.47
CA ALA A 323 4.19 -6.21 10.01
C ALA A 323 5.07 -6.82 8.91
N THR A 324 5.38 -8.10 9.03
CA THR A 324 6.17 -8.82 8.02
C THR A 324 5.35 -9.19 6.80
N ARG A 325 4.11 -9.63 7.02
CA ARG A 325 3.11 -9.90 5.97
C ARG A 325 1.84 -9.13 6.28
N ARG A 326 1.22 -8.56 5.27
CA ARG A 326 0.00 -7.76 5.39
C ARG A 326 -1.05 -8.29 4.43
N LEU A 327 -2.25 -8.54 4.94
CA LEU A 327 -3.44 -8.81 4.16
C LEU A 327 -4.40 -7.64 4.30
N ILE A 328 -4.51 -6.84 3.26
CA ILE A 328 -5.22 -5.56 3.27
C ILE A 328 -6.59 -5.77 2.63
N PHE A 329 -7.63 -5.54 3.43
CA PHE A 329 -9.01 -5.49 2.96
C PHE A 329 -9.37 -4.04 2.65
N ASN A 330 -9.58 -3.73 1.38
CA ASN A 330 -10.20 -2.48 0.94
C ASN A 330 -11.64 -2.73 0.47
N THR A 331 -12.35 -1.69 0.04
CA THR A 331 -13.76 -1.79 -0.34
C THR A 331 -14.02 -2.71 -1.54
N CYS A 332 -13.03 -2.94 -2.42
CA CYS A 332 -13.20 -3.61 -3.70
C CYS A 332 -12.49 -4.97 -3.79
N GLN A 333 -11.33 -5.12 -3.13
CA GLN A 333 -10.48 -6.30 -3.24
C GLN A 333 -9.59 -6.48 -2.02
N THR A 334 -8.94 -7.64 -1.97
CA THR A 334 -7.88 -7.98 -1.04
C THR A 334 -6.52 -7.80 -1.70
N TYR A 335 -5.54 -7.33 -0.94
CA TYR A 335 -4.17 -7.17 -1.41
C TYR A 335 -3.20 -7.72 -0.38
N PHE A 336 -2.19 -8.45 -0.85
CA PHE A 336 -1.15 -9.01 0.01
C PHE A 336 0.18 -8.33 -0.24
N GLU A 337 0.92 -8.03 0.83
CA GLU A 337 2.27 -7.48 0.73
C GLU A 337 3.16 -7.96 1.87
N CYS A 338 4.31 -8.53 1.51
CA CYS A 338 5.40 -8.86 2.43
C CYS A 338 6.64 -8.03 2.10
N HIS A 339 7.83 -8.41 2.59
CA HIS A 339 9.08 -7.70 2.28
C HIS A 339 9.71 -8.07 0.93
N GLY A 340 9.24 -9.14 0.28
CA GLY A 340 9.78 -9.64 -0.99
C GLY A 340 8.82 -9.53 -2.18
N MET A 341 7.50 -9.44 -1.94
CA MET A 341 6.51 -9.39 -3.01
C MET A 341 5.22 -8.65 -2.62
N CYS A 342 4.43 -8.31 -3.63
CA CYS A 342 3.04 -7.95 -3.44
C CYS A 342 2.11 -8.62 -4.47
N CYS A 343 0.86 -8.82 -4.10
CA CYS A 343 -0.11 -9.58 -4.86
C CYS A 343 -1.48 -8.88 -4.84
N TYR A 344 -2.15 -8.85 -6.00
CA TYR A 344 -3.47 -8.27 -6.19
C TYR A 344 -4.48 -9.40 -6.41
N GLU A 345 -5.60 -9.41 -5.68
CA GLU A 345 -6.68 -10.38 -5.94
C GLU A 345 -7.23 -10.25 -7.36
N ALA A 346 -7.19 -9.04 -7.94
CA ALA A 346 -7.57 -8.79 -9.33
C ALA A 346 -6.63 -9.40 -10.37
N LEU A 347 -5.46 -9.93 -9.98
CA LEU A 347 -4.42 -10.40 -10.90
C LEU A 347 -4.00 -11.85 -10.62
N SER A 348 -3.79 -12.63 -11.68
CA SER A 348 -3.28 -14.00 -11.66
C SER A 348 -1.92 -14.03 -12.33
N LEU A 349 -0.88 -13.60 -11.60
CA LEU A 349 0.48 -13.47 -12.14
C LEU A 349 1.36 -14.66 -11.74
N PRO A 350 2.39 -15.00 -12.54
CA PRO A 350 3.32 -16.09 -12.22
C PRO A 350 4.33 -15.65 -11.16
N TYR A 351 3.87 -15.40 -9.93
CA TYR A 351 4.66 -14.76 -8.87
C TYR A 351 6.01 -15.44 -8.65
N LYS A 352 6.08 -16.78 -8.66
CA LYS A 352 7.34 -17.51 -8.52
C LYS A 352 8.37 -17.14 -9.61
N ALA A 353 7.94 -17.00 -10.86
CA ALA A 353 8.82 -16.64 -11.97
C ALA A 353 9.23 -15.16 -11.98
N MET A 354 8.54 -14.31 -11.21
CA MET A 354 8.85 -12.88 -11.08
C MET A 354 9.91 -12.58 -10.01
N HIS A 355 10.39 -13.59 -9.29
CA HIS A 355 11.37 -13.44 -8.22
C HIS A 355 12.81 -13.51 -8.74
N ASP A 356 13.63 -12.60 -8.25
CA ASP A 356 15.07 -12.81 -8.18
C ASP A 356 15.39 -13.66 -6.95
N LEU A 357 15.62 -14.96 -7.17
CA LEU A 357 15.81 -15.94 -6.10
C LEU A 357 16.98 -15.59 -5.14
N PRO A 358 18.16 -15.15 -5.62
CA PRO A 358 19.26 -14.76 -4.73
C PRO A 358 18.88 -13.62 -3.77
N SER A 359 18.15 -12.61 -4.26
CA SER A 359 17.73 -11.51 -3.40
C SER A 359 16.43 -11.77 -2.64
N GLN A 360 15.72 -12.89 -2.88
CA GLN A 360 14.45 -13.26 -2.23
C GLN A 360 13.37 -12.17 -2.35
N LYS A 361 13.30 -11.51 -3.50
CA LYS A 361 12.30 -10.47 -3.78
C LYS A 361 11.94 -10.50 -5.26
N PHE A 362 10.86 -9.83 -5.65
CA PHE A 362 10.59 -9.58 -7.06
C PHE A 362 11.81 -8.97 -7.77
N GLU A 363 11.99 -9.23 -9.06
CA GLU A 363 12.96 -8.49 -9.87
C GLU A 363 12.59 -6.99 -9.89
N GLU A 364 13.59 -6.11 -9.97
CA GLU A 364 13.43 -4.64 -9.90
C GLU A 364 12.47 -4.09 -10.96
N ARG A 365 12.42 -4.73 -12.14
CA ARG A 365 11.45 -4.43 -13.21
C ARG A 365 9.99 -4.53 -12.81
N TYR A 366 9.67 -5.18 -11.68
CA TYR A 366 8.31 -5.32 -11.14
C TYR A 366 8.03 -4.34 -9.98
N TYR A 367 8.98 -3.49 -9.60
CA TYR A 367 8.83 -2.56 -8.48
C TYR A 367 8.04 -1.32 -8.86
N THR A 368 7.02 -1.01 -8.08
CA THR A 368 6.28 0.26 -8.13
C THR A 368 7.21 1.45 -7.90
N ILE A 369 7.25 2.38 -8.86
CA ILE A 369 7.91 3.69 -8.71
C ILE A 369 6.84 4.72 -8.30
N PRO A 370 6.88 5.28 -7.08
CA PRO A 370 5.93 6.32 -6.68
C PRO A 370 6.06 7.57 -7.56
N PRO A 371 4.95 8.24 -7.93
CA PRO A 371 5.00 9.51 -8.66
C PRO A 371 5.89 10.55 -7.97
N GLY A 372 6.79 11.18 -8.74
CA GLY A 372 7.66 12.27 -8.28
C GLY A 372 8.75 11.85 -7.28
N LYS A 373 9.19 10.58 -7.26
CA LYS A 373 10.20 10.11 -6.30
C LYS A 373 11.31 9.26 -6.94
N VAL A 374 12.49 9.34 -6.33
CA VAL A 374 13.59 8.39 -6.50
C VAL A 374 13.42 7.29 -5.46
N GLY A 375 13.36 6.03 -5.91
CA GLY A 375 13.26 4.86 -5.04
C GLY A 375 12.23 3.86 -5.54
N GLU A 376 12.70 2.65 -5.77
CA GLU A 376 11.90 1.53 -6.23
C GLU A 376 11.23 0.82 -5.05
N ARG A 377 9.99 0.35 -5.21
CA ARG A 377 9.27 -0.35 -4.13
C ARG A 377 8.56 -1.59 -4.64
N ILE A 378 8.69 -2.67 -3.90
CA ILE A 378 7.95 -3.89 -4.20
C ILE A 378 6.44 -3.67 -4.05
N GLY A 379 6.01 -2.87 -3.06
CA GLY A 379 4.62 -2.57 -2.80
C GLY A 379 4.39 -1.14 -2.27
N MET A 380 3.29 -0.96 -1.54
CA MET A 380 2.87 0.34 -1.04
C MET A 380 3.65 0.78 0.20
N PHE A 381 3.92 -0.15 1.12
CA PHE A 381 4.63 0.17 2.35
C PHE A 381 6.12 0.36 2.03
N PRO A 382 6.75 1.44 2.53
CA PRO A 382 8.20 1.58 2.41
C PRO A 382 8.92 0.40 3.08
N THR A 383 10.02 -0.01 2.47
CA THR A 383 10.90 -1.08 2.95
C THR A 383 11.33 -0.79 4.39
N PRO A 384 11.16 -1.73 5.34
CA PRO A 384 11.63 -1.53 6.71
C PRO A 384 13.14 -1.32 6.75
N ALA A 385 13.62 -0.68 7.81
CA ALA A 385 15.03 -0.36 7.99
C ALA A 385 15.98 -1.57 7.85
N ALA A 386 15.54 -2.76 8.28
CA ALA A 386 16.30 -4.00 8.16
C ALA A 386 16.68 -4.36 6.71
N TYR A 387 15.91 -3.89 5.73
CA TYR A 387 16.13 -4.14 4.31
C TYR A 387 16.34 -2.86 3.51
N SER A 388 16.32 -1.69 4.16
CA SER A 388 16.66 -0.43 3.52
C SER A 388 18.15 -0.41 3.17
N GLY A 389 18.44 0.01 1.94
CA GLY A 389 19.80 0.27 1.48
C GLY A 389 20.36 1.62 1.91
N ARG A 390 19.60 2.46 2.65
CA ARG A 390 19.97 3.85 2.95
C ARG A 390 19.58 4.26 4.37
N ALA A 391 20.53 4.79 5.14
CA ALA A 391 20.28 5.26 6.50
C ALA A 391 19.22 6.39 6.57
N TYR A 392 19.12 7.20 5.52
CA TYR A 392 18.24 8.36 5.43
C TYR A 392 16.75 8.05 5.24
N ASP A 393 16.39 6.79 4.98
CA ASP A 393 14.99 6.40 4.80
C ASP A 393 14.15 6.71 6.05
N VAL A 394 14.76 6.78 7.23
CA VAL A 394 14.08 7.19 8.47
C VAL A 394 13.35 8.54 8.33
N TYR A 395 13.94 9.50 7.60
CA TYR A 395 13.31 10.82 7.38
C TYR A 395 12.05 10.71 6.52
N ILE A 396 12.04 9.79 5.54
CA ILE A 396 10.83 9.49 4.75
C ILE A 396 9.75 8.89 5.65
N HIS A 397 10.12 8.04 6.60
CA HIS A 397 9.16 7.46 7.53
C HIS A 397 8.58 8.52 8.48
N ILE A 398 9.42 9.41 9.01
CA ILE A 398 8.98 10.51 9.89
C ILE A 398 8.03 11.45 9.13
N ALA A 399 8.41 11.87 7.92
CA ALA A 399 7.57 12.76 7.11
C ALA A 399 6.18 12.17 6.85
N ARG A 400 6.09 10.87 6.56
CA ARG A 400 4.81 10.17 6.33
C ARG A 400 3.97 9.97 7.56
N TYR A 401 4.62 9.65 8.68
CA TYR A 401 3.97 9.49 9.95
C TYR A 401 3.41 10.82 10.47
N SER A 402 4.17 11.91 10.30
CA SER A 402 3.82 13.22 10.84
C SER A 402 2.51 13.80 10.30
N LEU A 403 2.06 13.37 9.12
CA LEU A 403 0.79 13.74 8.49
C LEU A 403 -0.45 13.07 9.12
N ARG A 404 -0.24 12.13 10.06
CA ARG A 404 -1.31 11.34 10.67
C ARG A 404 -1.78 11.95 11.99
N ASN A 405 -2.99 11.59 12.37
CA ASN A 405 -3.67 12.05 13.57
C ASN A 405 -3.60 11.00 14.68
N LEU A 406 -3.46 11.45 15.93
CA LEU A 406 -3.55 10.60 17.11
C LEU A 406 -4.76 11.02 17.94
N SER A 407 -5.32 10.07 18.71
CA SER A 407 -6.32 10.42 19.74
C SER A 407 -5.69 11.23 20.87
N HIS A 408 -4.42 10.95 21.18
CA HIS A 408 -3.62 11.68 22.16
C HIS A 408 -2.29 12.10 21.54
N ASP A 409 -2.12 13.39 21.29
CA ASP A 409 -0.93 13.91 20.62
C ASP A 409 0.37 13.68 21.40
N ALA A 410 0.29 13.54 22.73
CA ALA A 410 1.44 13.18 23.57
C ALA A 410 2.04 11.79 23.27
N ASP A 411 1.27 10.91 22.60
CA ASP A 411 1.75 9.59 22.18
C ASP A 411 2.54 9.63 20.85
N ARG A 412 2.76 10.82 20.28
CA ARG A 412 3.40 10.98 18.97
C ARG A 412 4.76 10.33 18.86
N LEU A 413 5.59 10.40 19.90
CA LEU A 413 6.85 9.66 19.91
C LEU A 413 6.62 8.16 20.11
N LYS A 414 5.77 7.79 21.08
CA LYS A 414 5.51 6.38 21.45
C LYS A 414 5.02 5.54 20.27
N ALA A 415 4.11 6.09 19.47
CA ALA A 415 3.56 5.44 18.28
C ALA A 415 4.56 5.31 17.11
N PHE A 416 5.78 5.84 17.27
CA PHE A 416 6.85 5.75 16.28
C PHE A 416 8.12 5.04 16.80
N LEU A 417 8.20 4.73 18.10
CA LEU A 417 9.39 4.16 18.73
C LEU A 417 9.81 2.82 18.12
N GLY A 418 8.88 1.94 17.75
CA GLY A 418 9.22 0.66 17.12
C GLY A 418 9.92 0.84 15.79
N ILE A 419 9.54 1.85 14.99
CA ILE A 419 10.20 2.17 13.72
C ILE A 419 11.62 2.69 13.99
N LEU A 420 11.81 3.57 14.99
CA LEU A 420 13.14 4.03 15.38
C LEU A 420 14.01 2.87 15.87
N GLY A 421 13.44 1.94 16.62
CA GLY A 421 14.11 0.72 17.07
C GLY A 421 14.59 -0.16 15.91
N GLU A 422 13.77 -0.32 14.86
CA GLU A 422 14.19 -1.03 13.63
C GLU A 422 15.41 -0.38 12.97
N PHE A 423 15.41 0.94 12.82
CA PHE A 423 16.57 1.66 12.28
C PHE A 423 17.79 1.53 13.19
N GLY A 424 17.59 1.48 14.50
CA GLY A 424 18.65 1.22 15.48
C GLY A 424 19.32 -0.15 15.32
N MET A 425 18.53 -1.17 14.99
CA MET A 425 19.01 -2.55 14.76
C MET A 425 19.44 -2.82 13.32
N GLY A 426 19.18 -1.88 12.41
CA GLY A 426 19.49 -2.00 10.99
C GLY A 426 20.98 -1.92 10.67
N LYS A 427 21.32 -2.15 9.39
CA LYS A 427 22.70 -2.21 8.88
C LYS A 427 23.59 -1.03 9.31
N TYR A 428 23.02 0.17 9.34
CA TYR A 428 23.76 1.40 9.63
C TYR A 428 23.87 1.70 11.13
N GLY A 429 22.98 1.14 11.95
CA GLY A 429 22.76 1.57 13.32
C GLY A 429 22.26 3.02 13.38
N MET A 430 21.36 3.30 14.31
CA MET A 430 20.82 4.65 14.48
C MET A 430 20.43 4.86 15.94
N TRP A 431 20.74 6.03 16.45
CA TRP A 431 20.21 6.49 17.74
C TRP A 431 19.16 7.56 17.49
N HIS A 432 18.42 7.92 18.52
CA HIS A 432 17.58 9.10 18.47
C HIS A 432 17.56 9.79 19.82
N LEU A 433 17.39 11.11 19.80
CA LEU A 433 17.10 11.88 20.99
C LEU A 433 15.72 12.51 20.82
N TRP A 434 14.75 12.08 21.64
CA TRP A 434 13.35 12.51 21.53
C TRP A 434 12.76 12.40 20.11
N GLY A 435 13.08 11.33 19.40
CA GLY A 435 12.65 11.05 18.04
C GLY A 435 13.51 11.68 16.94
N VAL A 436 14.42 12.61 17.25
CA VAL A 436 15.35 13.18 16.26
C VAL A 436 16.41 12.13 15.91
N PRO A 437 16.49 11.67 14.65
CA PRO A 437 17.45 10.66 14.23
C PRO A 437 18.89 11.15 14.36
N ILE A 438 19.76 10.25 14.83
CA ILE A 438 21.21 10.40 14.87
C ILE A 438 21.78 9.19 14.13
N LEU A 439 22.06 9.39 12.84
CA LEU A 439 22.52 8.31 11.97
C LEU A 439 23.91 7.81 12.41
N GLY A 440 24.08 6.49 12.49
CA GLY A 440 25.38 5.87 12.73
C GLY A 440 26.22 5.83 11.46
N TYR A 441 27.53 6.06 11.60
CA TYR A 441 28.51 5.82 10.55
C TYR A 441 29.31 4.56 10.90
N MET A 442 29.00 3.42 10.27
CA MET A 442 29.70 2.16 10.51
C MET A 442 30.78 1.94 9.44
N ARG A 443 31.98 2.52 9.60
CA ARG A 443 33.17 2.16 8.79
C ARG A 443 33.97 1.02 9.42
N SER A 444 33.79 0.74 10.72
CA SER A 444 34.32 -0.39 11.48
C SER A 444 33.73 -0.37 12.90
N LYS A 445 33.55 -1.53 13.54
CA LYS A 445 32.97 -1.69 14.90
C LYS A 445 33.68 -0.93 16.02
N SER A 446 34.83 -0.29 15.77
CA SER A 446 35.70 0.21 16.85
C SER A 446 35.70 1.72 17.09
N GLN A 447 35.17 2.61 16.23
CA GLN A 447 35.26 4.06 16.50
C GLN A 447 34.09 4.87 15.90
N LEU A 448 33.04 5.12 16.70
CA LEU A 448 32.24 6.34 16.54
C LEU A 448 33.01 7.49 17.19
N THR A 449 33.56 8.42 16.43
CA THR A 449 34.13 9.65 17.01
C THR A 449 33.00 10.63 17.35
N SER A 450 33.14 11.40 18.43
CA SER A 450 32.09 12.30 18.93
C SER A 450 31.66 13.38 17.92
N MET A 451 32.55 13.73 16.97
CA MET A 451 32.31 14.73 15.93
C MET A 451 31.20 14.33 14.94
N TYR A 452 31.13 13.06 14.52
CA TYR A 452 30.07 12.59 13.62
C TYR A 452 28.70 12.55 14.31
N THR A 453 28.68 12.29 15.62
CA THR A 453 27.43 12.25 16.40
C THR A 453 26.79 13.64 16.48
N LYS A 454 27.60 14.70 16.70
CA LYS A 454 27.12 16.09 16.71
C LYS A 454 26.57 16.50 15.34
N ARG A 455 27.32 16.26 14.26
CA ARG A 455 26.88 16.59 12.89
C ARG A 455 25.60 15.86 12.51
N ASN A 456 25.49 14.56 12.79
CA ASN A 456 24.31 13.78 12.42
C ASN A 456 23.08 14.15 13.25
N PHE A 457 23.27 14.55 14.52
CA PHE A 457 22.19 15.15 15.30
C PHE A 457 21.71 16.47 14.70
N LEU A 458 22.63 17.36 14.28
CA LEU A 458 22.26 18.61 13.61
C LEU A 458 21.46 18.36 12.33
N LEU A 459 21.83 17.37 11.51
CA LEU A 459 21.06 16.98 10.33
C LEU A 459 19.64 16.53 10.69
N GLY A 460 19.50 15.77 11.78
CA GLY A 460 18.20 15.38 12.30
C GLY A 460 17.32 16.57 12.71
N LEU A 461 17.90 17.71 13.06
CA LEU A 461 17.19 18.95 13.43
C LEU A 461 16.79 19.82 12.23
N MET A 462 17.22 19.50 11.01
CA MET A 462 16.96 20.31 9.80
C MET A 462 15.56 20.11 9.18
N TRP A 463 14.59 19.63 9.96
CA TRP A 463 13.22 19.46 9.49
C TRP A 463 12.50 20.81 9.40
N THR A 464 11.55 20.89 8.48
CA THR A 464 10.66 22.03 8.30
C THR A 464 9.20 21.56 8.28
N HIS A 465 8.27 22.49 8.52
CA HIS A 465 6.85 22.22 8.33
C HIS A 465 6.50 22.24 6.84
N LYS A 466 5.87 21.16 6.38
CA LYS A 466 5.36 21.04 5.02
C LYS A 466 4.26 22.06 4.71
N PHE A 467 3.43 22.36 5.70
CA PHE A 467 2.36 23.36 5.61
C PHE A 467 2.45 24.29 6.82
N ARG A 468 2.68 25.59 6.56
CA ARG A 468 2.95 26.59 7.63
C ARG A 468 1.72 26.95 8.48
N ASP A 469 0.53 26.53 8.08
CA ASP A 469 -0.76 26.85 8.68
C ASP A 469 -1.20 25.90 9.80
N ARG A 470 -0.46 24.82 10.07
CA ARG A 470 -0.79 23.81 11.10
C ARG A 470 0.29 23.63 12.17
N ASN A 471 0.93 24.70 12.62
CA ASN A 471 2.02 24.65 13.60
C ASN A 471 1.48 24.73 15.04
N ILE A 472 0.86 23.65 15.52
CA ILE A 472 0.37 23.57 16.91
C ILE A 472 1.41 22.83 17.77
N ARG A 473 1.81 23.46 18.87
CA ARG A 473 2.77 22.92 19.83
C ARG A 473 2.11 21.83 20.70
N ILE A 474 2.79 20.69 20.86
CA ILE A 474 2.37 19.62 21.76
C ILE A 474 3.12 19.76 23.09
N GLU A 475 2.39 19.96 24.18
CA GLU A 475 2.98 20.06 25.52
C GLU A 475 3.62 18.73 25.96
N GLY A 476 4.69 18.80 26.75
CA GLY A 476 5.41 17.64 27.29
C GLY A 476 6.44 16.98 26.37
N LEU A 477 6.49 17.32 25.07
CA LEU A 477 7.54 16.89 24.12
C LEU A 477 8.49 18.05 23.83
N PRO A 478 9.78 17.88 23.49
CA PRO A 478 10.68 19.03 23.23
C PRO A 478 10.31 19.84 21.99
N SER A 479 10.47 21.17 22.04
CA SER A 479 10.12 22.09 20.93
C SER A 479 11.02 21.98 19.71
N TRP A 480 12.26 21.51 19.88
CA TRP A 480 13.23 21.30 18.81
C TRP A 480 13.06 19.95 18.10
N SER A 481 12.24 19.05 18.65
CA SER A 481 11.94 17.77 18.02
C SER A 481 10.70 17.89 17.13
N TRP A 482 10.72 17.20 15.98
CA TRP A 482 9.56 17.06 15.11
C TRP A 482 8.35 16.42 15.84
N CYS A 483 8.59 15.65 16.90
CA CYS A 483 7.55 15.08 17.75
C CYS A 483 6.81 16.16 18.55
N GLY A 484 7.42 17.32 18.78
CA GLY A 484 6.86 18.39 19.60
C GLY A 484 5.81 19.24 18.90
N VAL A 485 5.51 18.99 17.63
CA VAL A 485 4.61 19.81 16.82
C VAL A 485 3.64 18.95 16.01
N LEU A 486 2.42 19.45 15.84
CA LEU A 486 1.43 18.87 14.94
C LEU A 486 1.69 19.29 13.49
N GLY A 487 1.15 18.50 12.56
CA GLY A 487 1.29 18.71 11.12
C GLY A 487 2.43 17.93 10.48
N GLY A 488 2.45 17.97 9.15
CA GLY A 488 3.45 17.30 8.34
C GLY A 488 4.81 17.98 8.43
N VAL A 489 5.86 17.19 8.62
CA VAL A 489 7.25 17.65 8.54
C VAL A 489 7.94 17.08 7.32
N GLU A 490 8.96 17.78 6.84
CA GLU A 490 9.81 17.33 5.75
C GLU A 490 11.26 17.79 5.97
N TRP A 491 12.18 17.21 5.22
CA TRP A 491 13.57 17.66 5.14
C TRP A 491 13.78 18.16 3.72
N ASP A 492 14.53 19.26 3.56
CA ASP A 492 14.85 19.78 2.24
C ASP A 492 15.80 18.81 1.51
N TYR A 493 15.26 18.06 0.56
CA TYR A 493 16.00 17.13 -0.29
C TYR A 493 16.82 17.85 -1.37
N GLY A 494 16.77 19.19 -1.49
CA GLY A 494 17.69 19.98 -2.31
C GLY A 494 19.16 19.90 -1.87
N MET A 495 19.44 19.30 -0.71
CA MET A 495 20.78 18.87 -0.29
C MET A 495 21.12 17.39 -0.65
N GLY A 496 20.21 16.72 -1.36
CA GLY A 496 20.27 15.31 -1.75
C GLY A 496 20.50 15.06 -3.24
N GLU A 497 20.26 16.04 -4.13
CA GLU A 497 20.73 15.95 -5.51
C GLU A 497 22.23 16.31 -5.55
N GLY A 498 23.06 15.31 -5.28
CA GLY A 498 24.42 15.24 -5.83
C GLY A 498 25.62 15.51 -4.93
N THR A 499 25.51 15.87 -3.64
CA THR A 499 26.77 16.20 -2.89
C THR A 499 26.86 15.82 -1.40
N PHE A 500 25.80 15.85 -0.58
CA PHE A 500 26.00 15.75 0.88
C PHE A 500 25.50 14.45 1.55
N MET A 501 24.28 13.98 1.26
CA MET A 501 23.77 12.73 1.88
C MET A 501 24.33 11.49 1.18
N GLU A 502 24.55 11.55 -0.14
CA GLU A 502 25.22 10.48 -0.90
C GLU A 502 26.71 10.36 -0.58
N SER A 503 27.40 11.47 -0.24
CA SER A 503 28.83 11.41 0.12
C SER A 503 29.07 10.72 1.47
N ILE A 504 28.06 10.70 2.35
CA ILE A 504 28.07 9.91 3.58
C ILE A 504 27.93 8.42 3.27
N ASP A 505 27.13 8.02 2.28
CA ASP A 505 27.05 6.61 1.83
C ASP A 505 28.28 6.17 1.02
N ARG A 506 28.95 7.09 0.29
CA ARG A 506 30.14 6.80 -0.52
C ARG A 506 31.48 6.94 0.22
N GLY A 507 31.48 7.25 1.52
CA GLY A 507 32.69 7.38 2.32
C GLY A 507 33.59 8.55 1.91
N GLY A 508 33.02 9.75 1.75
CA GLY A 508 33.72 10.94 1.25
C GLY A 508 34.94 11.36 2.09
N ASP A 509 36.13 11.06 1.57
CA ASP A 509 37.44 11.54 2.03
C ASP A 509 37.78 12.92 1.39
N GLN A 510 36.96 13.95 1.64
CA GLN A 510 37.37 15.33 1.31
C GLN A 510 37.27 16.21 2.56
N GLU A 511 38.42 16.37 3.23
CA GLU A 511 38.70 17.43 4.18
C GLU A 511 38.62 18.79 3.45
N GLY A 512 37.41 19.34 3.38
CA GLY A 512 37.18 20.75 3.04
C GLY A 512 36.86 21.50 4.32
N GLY A 513 37.76 22.41 4.72
CA GLY A 513 37.63 23.21 5.93
C GLY A 513 36.31 23.95 6.01
N ALA A 514 35.47 23.57 6.96
CA ALA A 514 34.31 24.33 7.40
C ALA A 514 34.52 24.68 8.89
N GLU A 515 34.46 25.97 9.21
CA GLU A 515 34.63 26.50 10.56
C GLU A 515 33.67 25.83 11.55
N VAL A 516 34.23 25.39 12.66
CA VAL A 516 33.56 24.68 13.74
C VAL A 516 32.86 25.70 14.64
N PHE A 517 31.53 25.67 14.71
CA PHE A 517 30.81 26.29 15.82
C PHE A 517 30.80 25.32 17.01
N GLU A 518 31.52 25.68 18.08
CA GLU A 518 31.47 24.96 19.36
C GLU A 518 30.10 25.15 20.02
N VAL A 519 29.30 24.09 20.07
CA VAL A 519 28.20 23.95 21.03
C VAL A 519 28.46 22.69 21.85
N ASP A 520 28.56 22.88 23.16
CA ASP A 520 28.91 21.85 24.12
C ASP A 520 27.63 21.13 24.57
N VAL A 521 27.35 19.96 23.96
CA VAL A 521 26.24 19.09 24.36
C VAL A 521 26.85 17.86 25.02
N ARG A 522 26.82 17.81 26.36
CA ARG A 522 27.13 16.60 27.12
C ARG A 522 25.93 15.64 27.01
N MET A 523 26.12 14.52 26.33
CA MET A 523 25.21 13.38 26.43
C MET A 523 25.80 12.40 27.45
N GLU A 524 25.13 12.20 28.58
CA GLU A 524 25.41 11.09 29.50
C GLU A 524 24.78 9.80 28.95
N ARG A 525 25.46 8.67 29.20
CA ARG A 525 25.22 7.35 28.59
C ARG A 525 23.87 6.74 28.93
#